data_AF-A0A645EC23-F1
#
_entry.id   AF-A0A645EC23-F1
#
_cell.length_a   1.000
_cell.length_b   1.000
_cell.length_c   1.000
_cell.angle_alpha   90.00
_cell.angle_beta   90.00
_cell.angle_gamma   90.00
#
_symmetry.space_group_name_H-M   'P 1'
#
loop_
_entity.id
_entity.type
_entity.pdbx_description
1 polymer ?
#
loop_
_entity_poly.entity_id
_entity_poly.type
_entity_poly.pdbx_seq_one_letter_code
_entity_poly.pdbx_strand_id
1 'polypeptide(L)'
;MERDLNGDYIPYAEGGRKTDALYTMTELAKLWRLVEEKISGMAQQLYSGDIAALPSCRNGESPCDFCDYRAACGFEPGDPVREILKLDRAAILNGEGSADGE
;
A
#
# COMPACT_ATOMS: atom_id res chain seq x y z
N MET A 1 -2.96 -22.18 9.19
CA MET A 1 -2.45 -22.24 10.59
C MET A 1 -0.97 -21.93 10.54
N GLU A 2 -0.46 -21.11 11.45
CA GLU A 2 0.99 -20.89 11.58
C GLU A 2 1.70 -22.21 11.91
N ARG A 3 2.79 -22.50 11.19
CA ARG A 3 3.60 -23.69 11.44
C ARG A 3 4.47 -23.55 12.68
N ASP A 4 4.98 -22.35 12.93
CA ASP A 4 6.09 -22.14 13.86
C ASP A 4 5.72 -21.24 15.07
N LEU A 5 4.45 -20.87 15.24
CA LEU A 5 3.98 -20.00 16.35
C LEU A 5 4.81 -18.72 16.52
N ASN A 6 5.30 -18.16 15.43
CA ASN A 6 6.09 -16.92 15.44
C ASN A 6 5.23 -15.69 15.69
N GLY A 7 3.91 -15.82 15.60
CA GLY A 7 2.95 -14.76 15.83
C GLY A 7 2.85 -13.79 14.65
N ASP A 8 2.97 -14.31 13.43
CA ASP A 8 3.02 -13.54 12.18
C ASP A 8 1.61 -13.13 11.70
N TYR A 9 0.60 -13.96 11.95
CA TYR A 9 -0.81 -13.79 11.60
C TYR A 9 -1.69 -13.71 12.85
N ILE A 10 -1.42 -14.52 13.87
CA ILE A 10 -2.08 -14.43 15.18
C ILE A 10 -1.06 -13.89 16.16
N PRO A 11 -1.26 -12.74 16.82
CA PRO A 11 -0.24 -12.07 17.64
C PRO A 11 -0.02 -12.76 19.00
N TYR A 12 0.35 -14.04 18.96
CA TYR A 12 0.62 -14.92 20.08
C TYR A 12 1.78 -15.85 19.69
N ALA A 13 2.86 -15.81 20.47
CA ALA A 13 4.04 -16.66 20.30
C ALA A 13 4.32 -17.44 21.59
N GLU A 14 5.32 -18.33 21.60
CA GLU A 14 5.69 -19.12 22.79
C GLU A 14 5.99 -18.27 24.04
N GLY A 15 6.36 -16.99 23.87
CA GLY A 15 6.57 -16.01 24.94
C GLY A 15 5.34 -15.18 25.34
N GLY A 16 4.16 -15.45 24.77
CA GLY A 16 2.92 -14.73 25.04
C GLY A 16 2.47 -13.81 23.90
N ARG A 17 1.64 -12.82 24.24
CA ARG A 17 0.98 -11.95 23.25
C ARG A 17 1.93 -10.90 22.69
N LYS A 18 2.05 -10.82 21.37
CA LYS A 18 2.76 -9.74 20.66
C LYS A 18 1.87 -8.50 20.59
N THR A 19 2.05 -7.57 21.52
CA THR A 19 1.21 -6.36 21.63
C THR A 19 1.61 -5.25 20.66
N ASP A 20 2.84 -5.27 20.16
CA ASP A 20 3.40 -4.35 19.16
C ASP A 20 2.69 -4.44 17.80
N ALA A 21 2.24 -5.64 17.43
CA ALA A 21 1.44 -5.88 16.23
C ALA A 21 -0.02 -5.41 16.36
N LEU A 22 -0.48 -5.06 17.57
CA LEU A 22 -1.87 -4.67 17.80
C LEU A 22 -2.07 -3.18 17.57
N TYR A 23 -3.22 -2.85 16.97
CA TYR A 23 -3.72 -1.49 16.84
C TYR A 23 -4.84 -1.24 17.84
N THR A 24 -4.85 -0.04 18.41
CA THR A 24 -5.97 0.48 19.18
C THR A 24 -7.17 0.74 18.27
N MET A 25 -8.37 0.83 18.85
CA MET A 25 -9.58 1.17 18.08
C MET A 25 -9.46 2.52 17.36
N THR A 26 -8.83 3.51 17.99
CA THR A 26 -8.61 4.83 17.38
C THR A 26 -7.67 4.75 16.17
N GLU A 27 -6.61 3.95 16.26
CA GLU A 27 -5.70 3.76 15.12
C GLU A 27 -6.37 2.98 13.98
N LEU A 28 -7.18 1.96 14.29
CA LEU A 28 -7.98 1.26 13.27
C LEU A 28 -8.99 2.20 12.59
N ALA A 29 -9.63 3.10 13.34
CA ALA A 29 -10.52 4.10 12.77
C ALA A 29 -9.80 5.07 11.82
N LYS A 30 -8.54 5.43 12.12
CA LYS A 30 -7.70 6.22 11.21
C LYS A 30 -7.36 5.46 9.94
N LEU A 31 -6.97 4.19 10.07
CA LEU A 31 -6.70 3.31 8.92
C LEU A 31 -7.93 3.16 8.03
N TRP A 32 -9.11 2.99 8.63
CA TRP A 32 -10.37 2.91 7.89
C TRP A 32 -10.63 4.17 7.05
N ARG A 33 -10.48 5.35 7.66
CA ARG A 33 -10.64 6.63 6.94
C ARG A 33 -9.65 6.78 5.79
N LEU A 34 -8.39 6.42 6.02
CA LEU A 34 -7.37 6.47 4.97
C LEU A 34 -7.75 5.57 3.79
N VAL A 35 -8.26 4.35 4.04
CA VAL A 35 -8.73 3.45 2.98
C VAL A 35 -9.90 4.07 2.22
N GLU A 36 -10.89 4.62 2.92
CA GLU A 36 -12.07 5.27 2.32
C GLU A 36 -11.67 6.48 1.45
N GLU A 37 -10.74 7.30 1.93
CA GLU A 37 -10.19 8.43 1.20
C GLU A 37 -9.45 7.99 -0.07
N LYS A 38 -8.59 6.96 0.02
CA LYS A 38 -7.86 6.46 -1.15
C LYS A 38 -8.78 5.84 -2.20
N ILE A 39 -9.76 5.04 -1.79
CA ILE A 39 -10.74 4.45 -2.73
C ILE A 39 -11.56 5.54 -3.42
N SER A 40 -12.04 6.53 -2.66
CA SER A 40 -12.83 7.63 -3.21
C SER A 40 -12.00 8.52 -4.14
N GLY A 41 -10.73 8.79 -3.79
CA GLY A 41 -9.79 9.53 -4.63
C GLY A 41 -9.50 8.81 -5.95
N MET A 42 -9.26 7.50 -5.91
CA MET A 42 -9.09 6.69 -7.13
C MET A 42 -10.33 6.74 -8.02
N ALA A 43 -11.53 6.65 -7.44
CA ALA A 43 -12.76 6.77 -8.22
C ALA A 43 -12.86 8.13 -8.92
N GLN A 44 -12.52 9.23 -8.22
CA GLN A 44 -12.52 10.57 -8.80
C GLN A 44 -11.52 10.70 -9.96
N GLN A 45 -10.29 10.20 -9.80
CA GLN A 45 -9.27 10.16 -10.85
C GLN A 45 -9.77 9.42 -12.10
N LEU A 46 -10.40 8.25 -11.91
CA LEU A 46 -11.00 7.51 -13.02
C LEU A 46 -12.11 8.28 -13.71
N TYR A 47 -12.99 8.95 -12.96
CA TYR A 47 -14.06 9.78 -13.55
C TYR A 47 -13.53 10.99 -14.32
N SER A 48 -12.38 11.55 -13.92
CA SER A 48 -11.71 12.62 -14.68
C SER A 48 -10.91 12.12 -15.88
N GLY A 49 -10.79 10.81 -16.08
CA GLY A 49 -10.00 10.22 -17.16
C GLY A 49 -8.49 10.17 -16.86
N ASP A 50 -8.09 10.27 -15.60
CA ASP A 50 -6.71 10.05 -15.17
C ASP A 50 -6.44 8.54 -15.13
N ILE A 51 -5.91 8.03 -16.24
CA ILE A 51 -5.66 6.61 -16.50
C ILE A 51 -4.22 6.36 -16.95
N ALA A 52 -3.29 7.27 -16.61
CA ALA A 52 -1.90 7.14 -17.01
C ALA A 52 -1.28 5.83 -16.48
N ALA A 53 -0.46 5.19 -17.31
CA ALA A 53 0.29 4.02 -16.91
C ALA A 53 1.47 4.45 -16.01
N LEU A 54 1.24 4.52 -14.71
CA LEU A 54 2.23 4.85 -13.67
C LEU A 54 2.43 3.65 -12.73
N PRO A 55 3.26 2.65 -13.11
CA PRO A 55 3.50 1.47 -12.30
C PRO A 55 4.01 1.84 -10.91
N SER A 56 3.48 1.17 -9.89
CA SER A 56 3.89 1.38 -8.51
C SER A 56 5.09 0.51 -8.14
N CYS A 57 6.28 1.10 -8.16
CA CYS A 57 7.53 0.39 -7.91
C CYS A 57 7.92 0.47 -6.43
N ARG A 58 8.55 -0.59 -5.90
CA ARG A 58 9.12 -0.60 -4.56
C ARG A 58 10.41 -1.39 -4.52
N ASN A 59 11.52 -0.77 -4.10
CA ASN A 59 12.83 -1.44 -4.02
C ASN A 59 13.23 -2.17 -5.32
N GLY A 60 12.86 -1.61 -6.48
CA GLY A 60 13.09 -2.23 -7.79
C GLY A 60 12.11 -3.34 -8.19
N GLU A 61 11.18 -3.74 -7.31
CA GLU A 61 10.06 -4.60 -7.67
C GLU A 61 9.00 -3.78 -8.41
N SER A 62 8.55 -4.27 -9.57
CA SER A 62 7.54 -3.62 -10.39
C SER A 62 6.36 -4.56 -10.67
N PRO A 63 5.11 -4.07 -10.64
CA PRO A 63 3.96 -4.86 -11.05
C PRO A 63 4.01 -5.25 -12.53
N CYS A 64 4.84 -4.59 -13.34
CA CYS A 64 5.02 -4.90 -14.76
C CYS A 64 5.52 -6.33 -15.00
N ASP A 65 6.21 -6.94 -14.04
CA ASP A 65 6.71 -8.32 -14.14
C ASP A 65 5.58 -9.36 -14.18
N PHE A 66 4.37 -8.98 -13.74
CA PHE A 66 3.20 -9.85 -13.63
C PHE A 66 1.98 -9.33 -14.41
N CYS A 67 2.12 -8.22 -15.15
CA CYS A 67 0.99 -7.54 -15.79
C CYS A 67 0.69 -8.10 -17.19
N ASP A 68 -0.47 -8.74 -17.35
CA ASP A 68 -0.95 -9.27 -18.65
C ASP A 68 -1.18 -8.17 -19.71
N TYR A 69 -1.38 -6.93 -19.27
CA TYR A 69 -1.65 -5.78 -20.14
C TYR A 69 -0.39 -5.01 -20.56
N ARG A 70 0.81 -5.52 -20.26
CA ARG A 70 2.08 -4.83 -20.56
C ARG A 70 2.23 -4.49 -22.05
N ALA A 71 1.75 -5.34 -22.95
CA ALA A 71 1.82 -5.10 -24.39
C ALA A 71 0.84 -4.02 -24.88
N ALA A 72 -0.13 -3.60 -24.06
CA ALA A 72 -1.17 -2.66 -24.44
C ALA A 72 -1.02 -1.28 -23.76
N CYS A 73 -0.37 -1.21 -22.59
CA CYS A 73 -0.30 0.04 -21.81
C CYS A 73 0.69 1.08 -22.35
N GLY A 74 1.63 0.67 -23.21
CA GLY A 74 2.61 1.58 -23.83
C GLY A 74 3.71 2.10 -22.91
N PHE A 75 3.86 1.55 -21.71
CA PHE A 75 4.92 1.88 -20.76
C PHE A 75 6.28 1.29 -21.21
N GLU A 76 7.29 2.13 -21.31
CA GLU A 76 8.66 1.80 -21.73
C GLU A 76 9.70 2.05 -20.63
N PRO A 77 10.87 1.38 -20.67
CA PRO A 77 11.96 1.66 -19.73
C PRO A 77 12.40 3.14 -19.80
N GLY A 78 12.25 3.85 -18.69
CA GLY A 78 12.57 5.28 -18.57
C GLY A 78 11.33 6.16 -18.40
N ASP A 79 10.13 5.63 -18.62
CA ASP A 79 8.88 6.30 -18.29
C ASP A 79 8.72 6.51 -16.77
N PRO A 80 7.93 7.52 -16.36
CA PRO A 80 7.71 7.80 -14.95
C PRO A 80 7.03 6.63 -14.24
N VAL A 81 7.49 6.38 -13.01
CA VAL A 81 6.94 5.37 -12.10
C VAL A 81 6.52 6.03 -10.79
N ARG A 82 5.59 5.40 -10.08
CA ARG A 82 5.21 5.81 -8.73
C ARG A 82 6.02 5.02 -7.71
N GLU A 83 7.00 5.65 -7.09
CA GLU A 83 7.79 5.01 -6.03
C GLU A 83 6.97 4.88 -4.73
N ILE A 84 6.81 3.65 -4.24
CA ILE A 84 6.17 3.37 -2.96
C ILE A 84 7.23 3.35 -1.87
N LEU A 85 7.12 4.28 -0.94
CA LEU A 85 7.97 4.33 0.26
C LEU A 85 7.42 3.39 1.34
N LYS A 86 8.34 2.74 2.05
CA LYS A 86 8.00 2.02 3.29
C LYS A 86 7.79 3.05 4.39
N LEU A 87 6.52 3.30 4.73
CA LEU A 87 6.15 4.17 5.83
C LEU A 87 6.18 3.42 7.15
N ASP A 88 6.55 4.11 8.22
CA ASP A 88 6.37 3.60 9.57
C ASP A 88 4.92 3.80 10.04
N ARG A 89 4.60 3.19 11.18
CA ARG A 89 3.26 3.26 11.78
C ARG A 89 2.82 4.70 12.05
N ALA A 90 3.73 5.57 12.49
CA ALA A 90 3.38 6.95 12.80
C ALA A 90 3.02 7.73 11.53
N ALA A 91 3.83 7.59 10.47
CA ALA A 91 3.60 8.24 9.19
C ALA A 91 2.26 7.81 8.55
N ILE A 92 1.93 6.51 8.61
CA ILE A 92 0.64 6.00 8.11
C ILE A 92 -0.53 6.60 8.90
N LEU A 93 -0.43 6.64 10.24
CA LEU A 93 -1.50 7.13 11.11
C LEU A 93 -1.64 8.66 11.08
N ASN A 94 -0.64 9.38 10.58
CA ASN A 94 -0.68 10.82 10.33
C ASN A 94 -1.12 11.16 8.89
N GLY A 95 -1.24 10.16 8.00
CA GLY A 95 -1.67 10.36 6.61
C GLY A 95 -0.56 10.79 5.65
N GLU A 96 0.72 10.63 6.01
CA GLU A 96 1.88 11.17 5.27
C GLU A 96 2.27 10.30 4.04
N GLY A 97 1.32 9.55 3.48
CA GLY A 97 1.58 8.50 2.49
C GLY A 97 1.18 8.79 1.04
N SER A 98 0.81 10.03 0.69
CA SER A 98 0.60 10.43 -0.71
C SER A 98 1.74 11.31 -1.18
N ALA A 99 2.78 10.70 -1.74
CA ALA A 99 3.51 11.34 -2.83
C ALA A 99 2.65 11.19 -4.08
N ASP A 100 1.61 12.01 -4.17
CA ASP A 100 0.94 12.30 -5.43
C ASP A 100 1.55 13.64 -5.85
N GLY A 101 2.57 13.55 -6.71
CA GLY A 101 3.33 14.70 -7.20
C GLY A 101 2.44 15.68 -7.96
N GLU A 102 2.81 16.96 -7.83
CA GLU A 102 2.28 18.13 -8.55
C GLU A 102 2.11 17.92 -10.07
#